data_AF-A0A1W2DMY4-F1
#
_entry.id   AF-A0A1W2DMY4-F1
#
_cell.length_a   1.000
_cell.length_b   1.000
_cell.length_c   1.000
_cell.angle_alpha   90.00
_cell.angle_beta   90.00
_cell.angle_gamma   90.00
#
_symmetry.space_group_name_H-M   'P 1'
#
loop_
_entity.id
_entity.type
_entity.pdbx_description
1 polymer ?
#
loop_
_entity_poly.entity_id
_entity_poly.type
_entity_poly.pdbx_seq_one_letter_code
_entity_poly.pdbx_strand_id
1 'polypeptide(L)'
;MFEVGFSELLLVGIVALLVLGPERLPVAARTLGRGLGQARRAMHALRTQVEREIDMPNLDSAPLQRLEQEIRQGISLNAEPANDAATVAQPKENAS
;
A
#
# COMPACT_ATOMS: atom_id res chain seq x y z
N MET A 1 -9.15 26.15 13.62
CA MET A 1 -8.55 27.45 13.99
C MET A 1 -7.27 27.62 13.19
N PHE A 2 -7.41 28.05 11.94
CA PHE A 2 -6.45 28.49 10.92
C PHE A 2 -7.21 28.39 9.59
N GLU A 3 -8.28 29.18 9.48
CA GLU A 3 -8.96 29.39 8.20
C GLU A 3 -8.06 30.35 7.45
N VAL A 4 -7.13 29.87 6.62
CA VAL A 4 -6.32 30.77 5.78
C VAL A 4 -7.25 31.32 4.69
N GLY A 5 -7.94 32.39 5.04
CA GLY A 5 -8.81 33.12 4.14
C GLY A 5 -8.01 34.07 3.25
N PHE A 6 -8.70 34.62 2.26
CA PHE A 6 -8.12 35.67 1.40
C PHE A 6 -7.63 36.87 2.22
N SER A 7 -8.36 37.21 3.29
CA SER A 7 -8.05 38.31 4.22
C SER A 7 -6.73 38.11 4.96
N GLU A 8 -6.47 36.93 5.55
CA GLU A 8 -5.19 36.65 6.21
C GLU A 8 -4.03 36.65 5.22
N LEU A 9 -4.21 36.10 4.01
CA LEU A 9 -3.19 36.12 2.96
C LEU A 9 -2.80 37.55 2.58
N LEU A 10 -3.79 38.44 2.45
CA LEU A 10 -3.55 39.86 2.18
C LEU A 10 -2.76 40.53 3.32
N LEU A 11 -3.15 40.29 4.57
CA LEU A 11 -2.47 40.85 5.74
C LEU A 11 -1.01 40.40 5.81
N VAL A 12 -0.76 39.10 5.65
CA VAL A 12 0.61 38.54 5.62
C VAL A 12 1.39 39.11 4.44
N GLY A 13 0.77 39.26 3.27
CA GLY A 13 1.36 39.90 2.10
C GLY A 13 1.81 41.33 2.39
N ILE A 14 0.96 42.15 3.00
CA ILE A 14 1.29 43.52 3.39
C ILE A 14 2.47 43.55 4.37
N VAL A 15 2.43 42.71 5.41
CA VAL A 15 3.52 42.63 6.41
C VAL A 15 4.83 42.20 5.73
N ALA A 16 4.79 41.20 4.86
CA ALA A 16 5.96 40.75 4.12
C ALA A 16 6.53 41.83 3.20
N LEU A 17 5.67 42.63 2.56
CA LEU A 17 6.08 43.78 1.74
C LEU A 17 6.73 44.88 2.58
N LEU A 18 6.25 45.13 3.80
CA LEU A 18 6.82 46.10 4.74
C LEU A 18 8.19 45.67 5.27
N VAL A 19 8.32 44.40 5.69
CA VAL A 19 9.54 43.88 6.33
C VAL A 19 10.65 43.66 5.30
N LEU A 20 10.31 42.99 4.19
CA LEU A 20 11.30 42.59 3.18
C LEU A 20 11.43 43.65 2.07
N GLY A 21 10.35 44.37 1.77
CA GLY A 21 10.25 45.31 0.66
C GLY A 21 9.55 44.72 -0.57
N PRO A 22 8.81 45.54 -1.35
CA PRO A 22 8.07 45.08 -2.53
C PRO A 22 8.97 44.56 -3.65
N GLU A 23 10.20 45.03 -3.76
CA GLU A 23 11.16 44.54 -4.75
C GLU A 23 11.83 43.23 -4.34
N ARG A 24 11.99 42.99 -3.04
CA ARG A 24 12.77 41.84 -2.53
C ARG A 24 11.91 40.61 -2.28
N LEU A 25 10.64 40.78 -1.92
CA LEU A 25 9.68 39.68 -1.79
C LEU A 25 9.60 38.79 -3.04
N PRO A 26 9.37 39.31 -4.27
CA PRO A 26 9.30 38.47 -5.46
C PRO A 26 10.63 37.79 -5.76
N VAL A 27 11.76 38.43 -5.47
CA VAL A 27 13.09 37.83 -5.64
C VAL A 27 13.29 36.67 -4.67
N ALA A 28 12.97 36.84 -3.38
CA ALA A 28 13.06 35.79 -2.38
C ALA A 28 12.14 34.60 -2.71
N ALA A 29 10.89 34.87 -3.09
CA ALA A 29 9.94 33.85 -3.50
C ALA A 29 10.44 33.07 -4.73
N ARG A 30 11.04 33.74 -5.72
CA ARG A 30 11.65 33.08 -6.89
C ARG A 30 12.84 32.21 -6.51
N THR A 31 13.70 32.67 -5.60
CA THR A 31 14.88 31.92 -5.15
C THR A 31 14.46 30.67 -4.37
N LEU A 32 13.58 30.82 -3.38
CA LEU A 32 13.03 29.71 -2.60
C LEU A 32 12.23 28.75 -3.50
N GLY A 33 11.42 29.29 -4.41
CA GLY A 33 10.65 28.51 -5.36
C GLY A 33 11.51 27.68 -6.30
N ARG A 34 12.66 28.20 -6.75
CA ARG A 34 13.62 27.42 -7.55
C ARG A 34 14.23 26.29 -6.72
N GLY A 35 14.65 26.54 -5.49
CA GLY A 35 15.20 25.51 -4.60
C GLY A 35 14.19 24.40 -4.28
N LEU A 36 12.98 24.78 -3.86
CA LEU A 36 11.89 23.83 -3.61
C LEU A 36 11.48 23.08 -4.88
N GLY A 37 11.47 23.74 -6.04
CA GLY A 37 11.17 23.12 -7.32
C GLY A 37 12.21 22.07 -7.72
N GLN A 38 13.49 22.35 -7.51
CA GLN A 38 14.57 21.40 -7.74
C GLN A 38 14.48 20.21 -6.76
N ALA A 39 14.26 20.47 -5.47
CA ALA A 39 14.07 19.43 -4.47
C ALA A 39 12.87 18.54 -4.82
N ARG A 40 11.73 19.13 -5.20
CA ARG A 40 10.53 18.38 -5.61
C ARG A 40 10.80 17.51 -6.85
N ARG A 41 11.56 18.01 -7.83
CA ARG A 41 11.95 17.23 -9.02
C ARG A 41 12.87 16.08 -8.65
N ALA A 42 13.84 16.29 -7.78
CA ALA A 42 14.73 15.24 -7.30
C ALA A 42 13.94 14.15 -6.55
N MET A 43 13.05 14.54 -5.63
CA MET A 43 12.16 13.60 -4.93
C MET A 43 11.26 12.82 -5.91
N HIS A 44 10.74 13.47 -6.95
CA HIS A 44 9.98 12.79 -8.00
C HIS A 44 10.83 11.79 -8.78
N ALA A 45 12.06 12.16 -9.17
CA ALA A 45 12.95 11.26 -9.88
C ALA A 45 13.32 10.02 -9.04
N LEU A 46 13.59 10.22 -7.75
CA LEU A 46 13.84 9.12 -6.80
C LEU A 46 12.60 8.24 -6.67
N ARG A 47 11.41 8.82 -6.49
CA ARG A 47 10.16 8.06 -6.46
C ARG A 47 9.96 7.26 -7.73
N THR A 48 10.22 7.82 -8.91
CA THR A 48 10.09 7.12 -10.18
C THR A 48 11.13 6.01 -10.36
N GLN A 49 12.36 6.17 -9.85
CA GLN A 49 13.35 5.08 -9.85
C GLN A 49 12.93 3.96 -8.91
N VAL A 50 12.53 4.31 -7.68
CA VAL A 50 12.02 3.36 -6.70
C VAL A 50 10.77 2.66 -7.22
N GLU A 51 9.82 3.36 -7.83
CA GLU A 51 8.64 2.73 -8.45
C GLU A 51 9.04 1.75 -9.55
N ARG A 52 10.00 2.09 -10.41
CA ARG A 52 10.50 1.19 -11.46
C ARG A 52 11.24 -0.04 -10.92
N GLU A 53 11.78 0.06 -9.71
CA GLU A 53 12.55 -1.01 -9.06
C GLU A 53 11.69 -1.83 -8.07
N ILE A 54 10.63 -1.21 -7.52
CA ILE A 54 9.58 -1.80 -6.68
C ILE A 54 8.39 -2.29 -7.53
N ASP A 55 8.36 -2.05 -8.83
CA ASP A 55 7.52 -2.78 -9.81
C ASP A 55 7.93 -4.27 -9.93
N MET A 56 8.47 -4.86 -8.86
CA MET A 56 8.13 -6.24 -8.53
C MET A 56 6.63 -6.28 -8.27
N PRO A 57 5.83 -6.83 -9.20
CA PRO A 57 4.39 -6.88 -9.07
C PRO A 57 4.04 -7.69 -7.83
N ASN A 58 3.69 -7.02 -6.76
CA ASN A 58 3.07 -7.60 -5.57
C ASN A 58 2.00 -6.59 -5.18
N LEU A 59 0.71 -6.88 -5.17
CA LEU A 59 0.05 -8.12 -4.84
C LEU A 59 -1.03 -8.39 -5.89
N ASP A 60 -0.72 -9.16 -6.93
CA ASP A 60 -1.79 -9.90 -7.57
C ASP A 60 -2.33 -10.85 -6.50
N SER A 61 -3.62 -10.83 -6.23
CA SER A 61 -4.30 -11.86 -5.43
C SER A 61 -4.34 -13.22 -6.16
N ALA A 62 -3.78 -13.28 -7.38
CA ALA A 62 -3.71 -14.45 -8.24
C ALA A 62 -2.86 -15.63 -7.68
N PRO A 63 -1.68 -15.43 -7.04
CA PRO A 63 -0.90 -16.53 -6.48
C PRO A 63 -1.63 -17.21 -5.31
N LEU A 64 -2.33 -16.43 -4.47
CA LEU A 64 -3.10 -16.95 -3.35
C LEU A 64 -4.33 -17.76 -3.82
N GLN A 65 -5.01 -17.30 -4.87
CA GLN A 65 -6.14 -18.02 -5.47
C GLN A 65 -5.72 -19.34 -6.14
N ARG A 66 -4.55 -19.37 -6.80
CA ARG A 66 -4.00 -20.60 -7.40
C ARG A 66 -3.65 -21.64 -6.34
N LEU A 67 -3.05 -21.20 -5.24
CA LEU A 67 -2.71 -22.08 -4.12
C LEU A 67 -3.97 -22.67 -3.47
N GLU A 68 -5.05 -21.89 -3.31
CA GLU A 68 -6.32 -22.40 -2.77
C GLU A 68 -6.97 -23.43 -3.72
N GLN A 69 -6.89 -23.21 -5.04
CA GLN A 69 -7.41 -24.15 -6.04
C GLN A 69 -6.63 -25.48 -6.05
N GLU A 70 -5.31 -25.43 -5.94
CA GLU A 70 -4.46 -26.61 -5.90
C GLU A 70 -4.68 -27.43 -4.61
N ILE A 71 -4.86 -26.74 -3.47
CA ILE A 71 -5.24 -27.38 -2.20
C ILE A 71 -6.62 -28.05 -2.34
N ARG A 72 -7.62 -27.38 -2.93
CA ARG A 72 -8.95 -27.98 -3.16
C ARG A 72 -8.89 -29.18 -4.10
N GLN A 73 -8.08 -29.13 -5.16
CA GLN A 73 -7.93 -30.24 -6.12
C GLN A 73 -7.13 -31.42 -5.53
N GLY A 74 -6.06 -31.15 -4.78
CA GLY A 74 -5.24 -32.16 -4.11
C GLY A 74 -5.97 -32.87 -2.97
N ILE A 75 -6.90 -32.18 -2.28
CA ILE A 75 -7.75 -32.78 -1.26
C ILE A 75 -8.83 -33.69 -1.88
N SER A 76 -9.32 -33.39 -3.09
CA SER A 76 -10.30 -34.26 -3.78
C SER A 76 -9.70 -35.56 -4.35
N LEU A 77 -8.38 -35.65 -4.54
CA LEU A 77 -7.72 -36.87 -5.03
C LEU A 77 -7.43 -37.90 -3.94
N ASN A 78 -7.65 -37.56 -2.66
CA ASN A 78 -7.37 -38.44 -1.52
C ASN A 78 -8.58 -38.68 -0.60
N ALA A 79 -9.78 -38.34 -1.05
CA ALA A 79 -11.01 -38.47 -0.25
C ALA A 79 -12.03 -39.41 -0.93
N GLU A 80 -11.70 -40.70 -1.03
CA GLU A 80 -12.68 -41.79 -0.98
C GLU A 80 -11.95 -43.13 -0.75
N PRO A 81 -12.51 -44.09 0.00
CA PRO A 81 -13.04 -44.05 1.36
C PRO A 81 -12.26 -45.05 2.26
N ALA A 82 -11.95 -44.72 3.51
CA ALA A 82 -11.33 -45.68 4.44
C ALA A 82 -12.24 -45.95 5.64
N ASN A 83 -12.70 -47.19 5.72
CA ASN A 83 -13.39 -47.88 6.82
C ASN A 83 -14.88 -47.56 7.01
N ASP A 84 -15.83 -48.47 6.75
CA ASP A 84 -15.76 -49.95 6.79
C ASP A 84 -15.16 -50.53 8.10
N ALA A 85 -15.30 -49.81 9.23
CA ALA A 85 -14.94 -50.32 10.56
C ALA A 85 -16.05 -50.17 11.62
N ALA A 86 -17.33 -50.29 11.22
CA ALA A 86 -18.45 -50.39 12.18
C ALA A 86 -19.38 -51.59 11.92
N THR A 87 -19.02 -52.49 11.00
CA THR A 87 -19.68 -53.78 10.80
C THR A 87 -18.62 -54.86 10.85
N VAL A 88 -18.85 -55.91 11.63
CA VAL A 88 -17.96 -57.08 11.88
C VAL A 88 -16.93 -56.91 13.02
N ALA A 89 -17.45 -56.76 14.25
CA ALA A 89 -16.82 -57.37 15.43
C ALA A 89 -17.90 -58.09 16.25
N GLN A 90 -18.40 -59.22 15.73
CA GLN A 90 -18.93 -60.29 16.57
C GLN A 90 -17.88 -61.40 16.63
N PRO A 91 -17.15 -61.56 17.74
CA PRO A 91 -16.55 -62.84 18.09
C PRO A 91 -17.67 -63.75 18.62
N LYS A 92 -17.91 -64.83 17.89
CA LYS A 92 -18.62 -66.01 18.36
C LYS A 92 -17.78 -66.61 19.50
N GLU A 93 -18.20 -66.45 20.75
CA GLU A 93 -17.74 -67.29 21.85
C GLU A 93 -18.72 -68.46 21.95
N ASN A 94 -18.25 -69.66 21.63
CA ASN A 94 -18.99 -70.90 21.75
C ASN A 94 -18.73 -71.54 23.13
N ALA A 95 -19.77 -72.19 23.64
CA ALA A 95 -19.72 -73.34 24.54
C ALA A 95 -19.03 -73.17 25.90
N SER A 96 -19.87 -73.09 26.95
CA SER A 96 -20.11 -74.25 27.83
C SER A 96 -21.38 -74.09 28.64
#